data_AF-A0AAV6IFZ3-F1
#
_entry.id   AF-A0AAV6IFZ3-F1
#
_cell.length_a   1.000
_cell.length_b   1.000
_cell.length_c   1.000
_cell.angle_alpha   90.00
_cell.angle_beta   90.00
_cell.angle_gamma   90.00
#
_symmetry.space_group_name_H-M   'P 1'
#
loop_
_entity.id
_entity.type
_entity.pdbx_description
1 polymer ?
#
loop_
_entity_poly.entity_id
_entity_poly.type
_entity_poly.pdbx_seq_one_letter_code
_entity_poly.pdbx_strand_id
1 'polypeptide(L)'
;MLMVQIYAVSITVRIVLGFMLLTLIWKFDFPPFMVLIIAILNDGTIMAISKDRVKPSPQPDSWKLAEIFTTGIIFGSYLAMTTVIFFHGQHTRQTSFLDWMGLGWAGVIWLYCLVVYTPPGFIKLAIRYAMSGKAWDLMFEQRIAFTRKKHFGKDERELKWAQAQRTLHGLHPPETKTMFGERGAYADLNQLAEEAKRRAEIAR
;
A
#
# COMPACT_ATOMS: atom_id res chain seq x y z
N MET A 1 1.33 -4.48 11.14
CA MET A 1 1.70 -5.67 10.33
C MET A 1 2.06 -5.31 8.89
N LEU A 2 1.22 -4.55 8.18
CA LEU A 2 1.49 -4.16 6.77
C LEU A 2 2.84 -3.46 6.55
N MET A 3 3.27 -2.58 7.46
CA MET A 3 4.55 -1.86 7.34
C MET A 3 5.76 -2.79 7.30
N VAL A 4 5.77 -3.86 8.09
CA VAL A 4 6.88 -4.84 8.14
C VAL A 4 6.96 -5.62 6.83
N GLN A 5 5.81 -5.98 6.25
CA GLN A 5 5.75 -6.73 4.99
C GLN A 5 6.20 -5.87 3.81
N ILE A 6 5.77 -4.60 3.75
CA ILE A 6 6.22 -3.64 2.73
C ILE A 6 7.74 -3.41 2.85
N TYR A 7 8.25 -3.28 4.07
CA TYR A 7 9.69 -3.13 4.33
C TYR A 7 10.49 -4.34 3.85
N ALA A 8 10.05 -5.55 4.20
CA ALA A 8 10.72 -6.79 3.81
C ALA A 8 10.78 -6.93 2.28
N VAL A 9 9.66 -6.70 1.58
CA VAL A 9 9.62 -6.73 0.10
C VAL A 9 10.49 -5.63 -0.51
N SER A 10 10.49 -4.43 0.06
CA SER A 10 11.31 -3.32 -0.45
C SER A 10 12.81 -3.61 -0.35
N ILE A 11 13.28 -4.20 0.75
CA ILE A 11 14.70 -4.51 0.91
C ILE A 11 15.14 -5.62 -0.04
N THR A 12 14.35 -6.67 -0.21
CA THR A 12 14.73 -7.76 -1.13
C THR A 12 14.85 -7.23 -2.56
N VAL A 13 13.88 -6.42 -3.01
CA VAL A 13 13.94 -5.77 -4.32
C VAL A 13 15.15 -4.84 -4.43
N ARG A 14 15.44 -4.05 -3.39
CA ARG A 14 16.61 -3.16 -3.38
C ARG A 14 17.92 -3.92 -3.54
N ILE A 15 18.12 -5.00 -2.76
CA ILE A 15 19.36 -5.79 -2.77
C ILE A 15 19.53 -6.48 -4.13
N VAL A 16 18.48 -7.13 -4.63
CA VAL A 16 18.52 -7.85 -5.91
C VAL A 16 18.76 -6.88 -7.08
N LEU A 17 17.97 -5.81 -7.20
CA LEU A 17 18.14 -4.84 -8.28
C LEU A 17 19.44 -4.05 -8.15
N GLY A 18 19.81 -3.66 -6.93
CA GLY A 18 21.05 -2.93 -6.66
C GLY A 18 22.28 -3.73 -7.08
N PHE A 19 22.40 -4.98 -6.63
CA PHE A 19 23.52 -5.83 -7.01
C PHE A 19 23.50 -6.19 -8.49
N MET A 20 22.32 -6.48 -9.06
CA MET A 20 22.20 -6.73 -10.49
C MET A 20 22.68 -5.53 -11.32
N LEU A 21 22.26 -4.30 -10.99
CA LEU A 21 22.66 -3.12 -11.75
C LEU A 21 24.16 -2.79 -11.59
N LEU A 22 24.70 -2.95 -10.37
CA LEU A 22 26.13 -2.69 -10.11
C LEU A 22 27.04 -3.72 -10.81
N THR A 23 26.64 -4.98 -10.85
CA THR A 23 27.37 -6.04 -11.57
C THR A 23 27.28 -5.85 -13.09
N LEU A 24 26.10 -5.50 -13.63
CA LEU A 24 25.93 -5.31 -15.07
C LEU A 24 26.68 -4.07 -15.61
N ILE A 25 26.64 -2.95 -14.88
CA ILE A 25 27.19 -1.68 -15.39
C ILE A 25 28.69 -1.56 -15.09
N TRP A 26 29.12 -1.93 -13.87
CA TRP A 26 30.52 -1.74 -13.43
C TRP A 26 31.30 -3.03 -13.20
N LYS A 27 30.71 -4.21 -13.47
CA LYS A 27 31.32 -5.52 -13.14
C LYS A 27 31.84 -5.57 -11.70
N PHE A 28 31.09 -4.93 -10.79
CA PHE A 28 31.47 -4.85 -9.40
C PHE A 28 31.10 -6.13 -8.67
N ASP A 29 32.09 -6.87 -8.21
CA ASP A 29 31.89 -8.10 -7.44
C ASP A 29 31.81 -7.78 -5.95
N PHE A 30 30.61 -7.89 -5.38
CA PHE A 30 30.42 -7.76 -3.93
C PHE A 30 30.98 -8.98 -3.20
N PRO A 31 31.89 -8.81 -2.22
CA PRO A 31 32.38 -9.91 -1.41
C PRO A 31 31.21 -10.59 -0.65
N PRO A 32 31.07 -11.93 -0.71
CA PRO A 32 29.99 -12.65 -0.03
C PRO A 32 29.88 -12.34 1.47
N PHE A 33 31.02 -12.07 2.11
CA PHE A 33 31.08 -11.67 3.51
C PHE A 33 30.35 -10.35 3.83
N MET A 34 30.41 -9.35 2.94
CA MET A 34 29.68 -8.10 3.14
C MET A 34 28.17 -8.30 3.00
N VAL A 35 27.75 -9.12 2.04
CA VAL A 35 26.34 -9.48 1.86
C VAL A 35 25.80 -10.20 3.09
N LEU A 36 26.61 -11.09 3.70
CA LEU A 36 26.28 -11.77 4.94
C LEU A 36 26.08 -10.78 6.10
N ILE A 37 26.97 -9.80 6.27
CA ILE A 37 26.82 -8.76 7.30
C ILE A 37 25.51 -7.98 7.09
N ILE A 38 25.22 -7.57 5.85
CA ILE A 38 23.97 -6.86 5.52
C ILE A 38 22.75 -7.72 5.84
N ALA A 39 22.79 -9.03 5.54
CA ALA A 39 21.70 -9.95 5.83
C ALA A 39 21.45 -10.11 7.35
N ILE A 40 22.51 -10.32 8.14
CA ILE A 40 22.41 -10.43 9.60
C ILE A 40 21.86 -9.14 10.23
N LEU A 41 22.35 -7.99 9.78
CA LEU A 41 21.87 -6.70 10.27
C LEU A 41 20.40 -6.47 9.91
N ASN A 42 19.99 -6.83 8.69
CA ASN A 42 18.59 -6.73 8.25
C ASN A 42 17.67 -7.60 9.12
N ASP A 43 18.04 -8.86 9.37
CA ASP A 43 17.27 -9.76 10.23
C ASP A 43 17.15 -9.21 11.67
N GLY A 44 18.25 -8.67 12.21
CA GLY A 44 18.25 -7.98 13.50
C GLY A 44 17.28 -6.79 13.54
N THR A 45 17.23 -5.99 12.46
CA THR A 45 16.31 -4.84 12.38
C THR A 45 14.85 -5.26 12.24
N ILE A 46 14.55 -6.33 11.48
CA ILE A 46 13.17 -6.84 11.36
C ILE A 46 12.67 -7.36 12.71
N MET A 47 13.53 -8.03 13.48
CA MET A 47 13.21 -8.50 14.84
C MET A 47 12.96 -7.34 15.83
N ALA A 48 13.65 -6.20 15.65
CA ALA A 48 13.41 -5.01 16.47
C ALA A 48 12.06 -4.37 16.14
N ILE A 49 11.73 -4.22 14.84
CA ILE A 49 10.46 -3.64 14.39
C ILE A 49 9.27 -4.53 14.78
N SER A 50 9.45 -5.85 14.82
CA SER A 50 8.36 -6.76 15.20
C SER A 50 7.90 -6.56 16.66
N LYS A 51 8.74 -5.96 17.52
CA LYS A 51 8.40 -5.63 18.91
C LYS A 51 7.89 -4.19 19.09
N ASP A 52 7.83 -3.41 18.01
CA ASP A 52 7.36 -2.03 18.06
C ASP A 52 5.85 -1.97 18.35
N ARG A 53 5.46 -1.05 19.25
CA ARG A 53 4.07 -0.89 19.69
C ARG A 53 3.31 0.04 18.76
N VAL A 54 2.89 -0.49 17.62
CA VAL A 54 2.04 0.23 16.66
C VAL A 54 0.57 0.14 17.06
N LYS A 55 -0.14 1.27 17.01
CA LYS A 55 -1.59 1.32 17.30
C LYS A 55 -2.34 0.44 16.27
N PRO A 56 -3.12 -0.57 16.70
CA PRO A 56 -3.88 -1.39 15.78
C PRO A 56 -4.94 -0.57 15.05
N SER A 57 -5.23 -0.93 13.80
CA SER A 57 -6.29 -0.30 13.02
C SER A 57 -7.65 -0.53 13.71
N PRO A 58 -8.52 0.50 13.82
CA PRO A 58 -9.86 0.35 14.37
C PRO A 58 -10.82 -0.45 13.47
N GLN A 59 -10.42 -0.75 12.23
CA GLN A 59 -11.18 -1.56 11.28
C GLN A 59 -10.38 -2.82 10.94
N PRO A 60 -11.06 -3.96 10.69
CA PRO A 60 -10.40 -5.20 10.28
C PRO A 60 -9.61 -4.96 8.99
N ASP A 61 -8.30 -5.14 9.08
CA ASP A 61 -7.39 -4.95 7.96
C ASP A 61 -7.53 -6.14 7.00
N SER A 62 -7.79 -5.87 5.73
CA SER A 62 -7.86 -6.92 4.71
C SER A 62 -6.46 -7.23 4.18
N TRP A 63 -6.19 -8.50 3.86
CA TRP A 63 -4.89 -8.90 3.36
C TRP A 63 -4.73 -8.49 1.88
N LYS A 64 -4.29 -7.24 1.67
CA LYS A 64 -4.11 -6.67 0.33
C LYS A 64 -2.73 -6.96 -0.23
N LEU A 65 -2.47 -8.21 -0.63
CA LEU A 65 -1.17 -8.64 -1.19
C LEU A 65 -0.70 -7.72 -2.32
N ALA A 66 -1.60 -7.39 -3.25
CA ALA A 66 -1.26 -6.54 -4.41
C ALA A 66 -0.75 -5.16 -4.00
N GLU A 67 -1.36 -4.54 -2.97
CA GLU A 67 -0.93 -3.26 -2.42
C GLU A 67 0.47 -3.35 -1.79
N ILE A 68 0.71 -4.43 -1.04
CA ILE A 68 1.98 -4.67 -0.34
C ILE A 68 3.13 -4.87 -1.35
N PHE A 69 2.93 -5.74 -2.33
CA PHE A 69 3.94 -6.02 -3.36
C PHE A 69 4.19 -4.81 -4.25
N THR A 70 3.15 -4.13 -4.73
CA THR A 70 3.30 -2.94 -5.58
C THR A 70 4.06 -1.84 -4.87
N THR A 71 3.67 -1.56 -3.62
CA THR A 71 4.33 -0.53 -2.81
C THR A 71 5.77 -0.92 -2.48
N GLY A 72 6.01 -2.19 -2.12
CA GLY A 72 7.34 -2.72 -1.84
C GLY A 72 8.27 -2.63 -3.06
N ILE A 73 7.81 -3.04 -4.24
CA ILE A 73 8.59 -2.98 -5.48
C ILE A 73 8.98 -1.54 -5.82
N ILE A 74 8.03 -0.60 -5.76
CA ILE A 74 8.29 0.81 -6.09
C ILE A 74 9.33 1.41 -5.14
N PHE A 75 9.18 1.21 -3.82
CA PHE A 75 10.15 1.70 -2.85
C PHE A 75 11.51 1.00 -3.01
N GLY A 76 11.53 -0.32 -3.26
CA GLY A 76 12.75 -1.08 -3.47
C GLY A 76 13.52 -0.64 -4.71
N SER A 77 12.83 -0.47 -5.85
CA SER A 77 13.43 0.03 -7.09
C SER A 77 13.95 1.45 -6.95
N TYR A 78 13.22 2.30 -6.22
CA TYR A 78 13.65 3.66 -5.93
C TYR A 78 14.97 3.67 -5.13
N LEU A 79 15.05 2.90 -4.05
CA LEU A 79 16.26 2.78 -3.24
C LEU A 79 17.43 2.11 -3.99
N ALA A 80 17.15 1.21 -4.94
CA ALA A 80 18.17 0.62 -5.80
C ALA A 80 18.75 1.67 -6.76
N MET A 81 17.90 2.46 -7.42
CA MET A 81 18.35 3.53 -8.33
C MET A 81 19.19 4.57 -7.60
N THR A 82 18.79 4.99 -6.40
CA THR A 82 19.59 5.95 -5.62
C THR A 82 20.96 5.39 -5.24
N THR A 83 21.04 4.09 -4.92
CA THR A 83 22.32 3.41 -4.65
C THR A 83 23.21 3.38 -5.90
N VAL A 84 22.64 3.15 -7.08
CA VAL A 84 23.36 3.16 -8.36
C VAL A 84 23.88 4.57 -8.70
N ILE A 85 23.04 5.60 -8.56
CA ILE A 85 23.44 7.00 -8.80
C ILE A 85 24.57 7.40 -7.86
N PHE A 86 24.47 7.00 -6.58
CA PHE A 86 25.52 7.26 -5.59
C PHE A 86 26.83 6.58 -5.97
N PHE A 87 26.79 5.30 -6.35
CA PHE A 87 27.96 4.55 -6.80
C PHE A 87 28.57 5.14 -8.08
N HIS A 88 27.75 5.60 -9.02
CA HIS A 88 28.20 6.29 -10.23
C HIS A 88 28.95 7.59 -9.91
N GLY A 89 28.41 8.40 -8.99
CA GLY A 89 29.04 9.63 -8.51
C GLY A 89 30.38 9.34 -7.81
N GLN A 90 30.46 8.24 -7.07
CA GLN A 90 31.70 7.77 -6.45
C GLN A 90 32.74 7.36 -7.50
N HIS A 91 32.35 6.51 -8.44
CA HIS A 91 33.23 5.98 -9.48
C HIS A 91 33.86 7.11 -10.32
N THR A 92 33.06 8.12 -10.66
CA THR A 92 33.52 9.29 -11.44
C THR A 92 34.54 10.15 -10.69
N ARG A 93 34.49 10.19 -9.35
CA ARG A 93 35.33 11.09 -8.54
C ARG A 93 36.60 10.46 -7.96
N GLN A 94 36.84 9.15 -8.15
CA GLN A 94 38.10 8.46 -7.83
C GLN A 94 38.75 8.88 -6.50
N THR A 95 37.94 9.12 -5.46
CA THR A 95 38.36 9.70 -4.18
C THR A 95 38.40 8.60 -3.12
N SER A 96 39.36 8.68 -2.20
CA SER A 96 39.49 7.70 -1.11
C SER A 96 38.25 7.76 -0.19
N PHE A 97 37.79 6.61 0.33
CA PHE A 97 36.58 6.53 1.15
C PHE A 97 36.60 7.48 2.37
N LEU A 98 37.80 7.75 2.93
CA LEU A 98 38.00 8.64 4.07
C LEU A 98 38.00 10.13 3.69
N ASP A 99 38.60 10.51 2.55
CA ASP A 99 38.50 11.89 2.03
C ASP A 99 37.08 12.23 1.58
N TRP A 100 36.29 11.20 1.28
CA TRP A 100 34.88 11.30 0.91
C TRP A 100 33.93 11.55 2.10
N MET A 101 34.37 11.39 3.34
CA MET A 101 33.57 11.72 4.54
C MET A 101 33.69 13.18 4.99
N GLY A 102 34.40 14.03 4.23
CA GLY A 102 34.61 15.45 4.58
C GLY A 102 33.34 16.32 4.58
N LEU A 103 33.43 17.50 5.21
CA LEU A 103 32.34 18.47 5.42
C LEU A 103 31.53 18.86 4.15
N GLY A 104 32.11 18.76 2.95
CA GLY A 104 31.41 19.02 1.69
C GLY A 104 30.36 17.97 1.30
N TRP A 105 30.47 16.75 1.83
CA TRP A 105 29.56 15.64 1.58
C TRP A 105 28.32 15.66 2.47
N ALA A 106 28.36 16.40 3.57
CA ALA A 106 27.18 16.65 4.39
C ALA A 106 26.04 17.25 3.56
N GLY A 107 26.35 18.14 2.61
CA GLY A 107 25.35 18.71 1.69
C GLY A 107 24.78 17.69 0.70
N VAL A 108 25.60 16.75 0.19
CA VAL A 108 25.14 15.70 -0.73
C VAL A 108 24.32 14.65 -0.01
N ILE A 109 24.73 14.24 1.19
CA ILE A 109 23.97 13.33 2.06
C ILE A 109 22.67 14.02 2.49
N TRP A 110 22.71 15.31 2.79
CA TRP A 110 21.52 16.10 3.11
C TRP A 110 20.55 16.20 1.92
N LEU A 111 21.06 16.47 0.71
CA LEU A 111 20.26 16.50 -0.52
C LEU A 111 19.71 15.11 -0.87
N TYR A 112 20.51 14.06 -0.68
CA TYR A 112 20.08 12.66 -0.80
C TYR A 112 18.95 12.36 0.19
N CYS A 113 19.09 12.76 1.45
CA CYS A 113 18.03 12.62 2.44
C CYS A 113 16.78 13.41 2.03
N LEU A 114 16.91 14.65 1.55
CA LEU A 114 15.77 15.42 1.04
C LEU A 114 15.05 14.67 -0.10
N VAL A 115 15.81 14.24 -1.11
CA VAL A 115 15.29 13.53 -2.28
C VAL A 115 14.67 12.18 -1.90
N VAL A 116 15.22 11.47 -0.91
CA VAL A 116 14.73 10.17 -0.44
C VAL A 116 13.52 10.29 0.49
N TYR A 117 13.45 11.35 1.30
CA TYR A 117 12.41 11.51 2.31
C TYR A 117 11.23 12.39 1.88
N THR A 118 11.33 13.21 0.83
CA THR A 118 10.18 13.98 0.29
C THR A 118 9.16 13.13 -0.50
N PRO A 119 9.57 12.20 -1.40
CA PRO A 119 8.64 11.44 -2.23
C PRO A 119 7.74 10.37 -1.56
N PRO A 120 8.08 9.73 -0.41
CA PRO A 120 7.30 8.61 0.12
C PRO A 120 5.83 8.92 0.38
N GLY A 121 5.51 10.18 0.77
CA GLY A 121 4.14 10.64 0.94
C GLY A 121 3.36 10.70 -0.38
N PHE A 122 3.98 11.25 -1.42
CA PHE A 122 3.39 11.37 -2.76
C PHE A 122 3.21 10.01 -3.43
N ILE A 123 4.19 9.11 -3.28
CA ILE A 123 4.14 7.75 -3.83
C ILE A 123 3.01 6.95 -3.17
N LYS A 124 2.87 7.01 -1.83
CA LYS A 124 1.74 6.38 -1.14
C LYS A 124 0.39 6.93 -1.61
N LEU A 125 0.29 8.24 -1.80
CA LEU A 125 -0.93 8.88 -2.30
C LEU A 125 -1.26 8.41 -3.72
N ALA A 126 -0.26 8.34 -4.60
CA ALA A 126 -0.42 7.92 -5.98
C ALA A 126 -0.84 6.45 -6.11
N ILE A 127 -0.20 5.54 -5.35
CA ILE A 127 -0.55 4.10 -5.36
C ILE A 127 -1.98 3.91 -4.83
N ARG A 128 -2.33 4.59 -3.73
CA ARG A 128 -3.68 4.52 -3.17
C ARG A 128 -4.73 5.05 -4.15
N TYR A 129 -4.42 6.13 -4.87
CA TYR A 129 -5.30 6.67 -5.91
C TYR A 129 -5.44 5.73 -7.11
N ALA A 130 -4.34 5.13 -7.57
CA ALA A 130 -4.34 4.18 -8.68
C ALA A 130 -5.12 2.89 -8.36
N MET A 131 -5.02 2.39 -7.13
CA MET A 131 -5.76 1.20 -6.68
C MET A 131 -7.18 1.51 -6.17
N SER A 132 -7.54 2.78 -5.95
CA SER A 132 -8.89 3.21 -5.53
C SER A 132 -9.95 2.98 -6.61
N GLY A 133 -9.60 2.58 -7.83
CA GLY A 133 -10.53 2.42 -8.94
C GLY A 133 -11.01 3.73 -9.58
N LYS A 134 -11.07 4.84 -8.81
CA LYS A 134 -11.52 6.16 -9.27
C LYS A 134 -10.83 6.67 -10.55
N ALA A 135 -9.52 6.45 -10.69
CA ALA A 135 -8.79 6.87 -11.88
C ALA A 135 -9.19 6.06 -13.12
N TRP A 136 -9.43 4.76 -12.93
CA TRP A 136 -9.89 3.86 -13.99
C TRP A 136 -11.34 4.14 -14.35
N ASP A 137 -12.21 4.35 -13.36
CA ASP A 137 -13.63 4.70 -13.58
C ASP A 137 -13.74 5.97 -14.41
N LEU A 138 -13.03 7.05 -14.05
CA LEU A 138 -13.01 8.30 -14.82
C LEU A 138 -12.49 8.11 -16.25
N MET A 139 -11.44 7.30 -16.44
CA MET A 139 -10.87 7.00 -17.76
C MET A 139 -11.82 6.19 -18.64
N PHE A 140 -12.52 5.19 -18.07
CA PHE A 140 -13.51 4.39 -18.78
C PHE A 140 -14.80 5.17 -19.04
N GLU A 141 -15.31 5.93 -18.06
CA GLU A 141 -16.45 6.85 -18.24
C GLU A 141 -16.20 7.86 -19.34
N GLN A 142 -15.02 8.47 -19.38
CA GLN A 142 -14.68 9.47 -20.39
C GLN A 142 -14.61 8.85 -21.79
N ARG A 143 -14.09 7.62 -21.95
CA ARG A 143 -14.15 6.89 -23.22
C ARG A 143 -15.56 6.46 -23.60
N ILE A 144 -16.40 6.08 -22.64
CA ILE A 144 -17.79 5.74 -22.90
C ILE A 144 -18.60 6.99 -23.26
N ALA A 145 -18.27 8.17 -22.71
CA ALA A 145 -18.87 9.45 -23.06
C ALA A 145 -18.58 9.91 -24.50
N PHE A 146 -17.48 9.45 -25.11
CA PHE A 146 -17.20 9.67 -26.54
C PHE A 146 -17.96 8.71 -27.46
N THR A 147 -18.52 7.61 -26.95
CA THR A 147 -19.55 6.87 -27.67
C THR A 147 -20.88 7.58 -27.47
N ARG A 148 -21.53 7.96 -28.57
CA ARG A 148 -22.71 8.84 -28.63
C ARG A 148 -23.96 8.16 -28.05
N LYS A 149 -23.99 7.83 -26.75
CA LYS A 149 -25.19 7.37 -26.04
C LYS A 149 -25.87 8.56 -25.36
N LYS A 150 -27.05 8.92 -25.87
CA LYS A 150 -27.85 10.10 -25.47
C LYS A 150 -28.26 10.13 -23.99
N HIS A 151 -28.17 9.01 -23.26
CA HIS A 151 -28.59 8.88 -21.85
C HIS A 151 -27.62 8.01 -21.04
N PHE A 152 -26.36 8.42 -20.93
CA PHE A 152 -25.40 7.71 -20.08
C PHE A 152 -25.64 8.03 -18.58
N GLY A 153 -25.69 6.98 -17.75
CA GLY A 153 -25.89 7.09 -16.29
C GLY A 153 -27.25 7.66 -15.86
N LYS A 154 -28.27 7.68 -16.74
CA LYS A 154 -29.62 8.13 -16.37
C LYS A 154 -30.25 7.13 -15.39
N ASP A 155 -30.22 5.85 -15.72
CA ASP A 155 -30.84 4.79 -14.91
C ASP A 155 -30.16 4.66 -13.53
N GLU A 156 -28.84 4.79 -13.45
CA GLU A 156 -28.12 4.76 -12.15
C GLU A 156 -28.37 6.01 -11.31
N ARG A 157 -28.52 7.19 -11.93
CA ARG A 157 -28.88 8.43 -11.22
C ARG A 157 -30.33 8.38 -10.74
N GLU A 158 -31.23 7.83 -11.53
CA GLU A 158 -32.61 7.57 -11.13
C GLU A 158 -32.68 6.53 -10.02
N LEU A 159 -31.84 5.49 -10.07
CA LEU A 159 -31.77 4.48 -9.01
C LEU A 159 -31.22 5.09 -7.71
N LYS A 160 -30.15 5.90 -7.79
CA LYS A 160 -29.58 6.63 -6.63
C LYS A 160 -30.53 7.68 -6.09
N TRP A 161 -31.25 8.40 -6.95
CA TRP A 161 -32.30 9.33 -6.54
C TRP A 161 -33.43 8.56 -5.84
N ALA A 162 -33.93 7.48 -6.43
CA ALA A 162 -34.97 6.65 -5.83
C ALA A 162 -34.51 6.04 -4.49
N GLN A 163 -33.25 5.63 -4.37
CA GLN A 163 -32.65 5.15 -3.12
C GLN A 163 -32.57 6.28 -2.08
N ALA A 164 -32.04 7.45 -2.46
CA ALA A 164 -31.92 8.61 -1.58
C ALA A 164 -33.29 9.09 -1.09
N GLN A 165 -34.29 9.08 -1.97
CA GLN A 165 -35.68 9.43 -1.66
C GLN A 165 -36.33 8.37 -0.76
N ARG A 166 -36.07 7.07 -0.98
CA ARG A 166 -36.52 6.00 -0.08
C ARG A 166 -35.88 6.07 1.30
N THR A 167 -34.58 6.38 1.40
CA THR A 167 -33.90 6.57 2.69
C THR A 167 -34.40 7.80 3.44
N LEU A 168 -34.78 8.86 2.72
CA LEU A 168 -35.37 10.07 3.31
C LEU A 168 -36.79 9.82 3.82
N HIS A 169 -37.53 8.92 3.18
CA HIS A 169 -38.85 8.44 3.61
C HIS A 169 -38.81 7.23 4.57
N GLY A 170 -37.63 6.81 5.04
CA GLY A 170 -37.49 5.75 6.05
C GLY A 170 -37.89 4.33 5.60
N LEU A 171 -38.11 4.10 4.31
CA LEU A 171 -38.44 2.77 3.77
C LEU A 171 -37.15 2.03 3.41
N HIS A 172 -36.81 1.01 4.20
CA HIS A 172 -35.71 0.10 3.89
C HIS A 172 -36.07 -0.78 2.68
N PRO A 173 -35.13 -1.08 1.76
CA PRO A 173 -35.37 -2.04 0.69
C PRO A 173 -35.61 -3.44 1.29
N PRO A 174 -36.44 -4.29 0.65
CA PRO A 174 -36.52 -5.70 1.04
C PRO A 174 -35.14 -6.31 0.88
N GLU A 175 -34.59 -6.85 1.98
CA GLU A 175 -33.36 -7.62 1.92
C GLU A 175 -33.55 -8.74 0.90
N THR A 176 -32.76 -8.72 -0.19
CA THR A 176 -32.62 -9.88 -1.07
C THR A 176 -31.84 -10.95 -0.30
N LYS A 177 -32.52 -11.61 0.64
CA LYS A 177 -32.13 -12.92 1.13
C LYS A 177 -32.23 -13.85 -0.08
N THR A 178 -31.07 -14.35 -0.49
CA THR A 178 -30.92 -15.51 -1.37
C THR A 178 -32.02 -16.52 -1.06
N MET A 179 -32.89 -16.81 -2.04
CA MET A 179 -33.99 -17.78 -1.98
C MET A 179 -33.54 -19.25 -1.73
N PHE A 180 -32.33 -19.48 -1.24
CA PHE A 180 -31.74 -20.79 -0.95
C PHE A 180 -31.32 -20.93 0.52
N GLY A 181 -32.10 -20.38 1.45
CA GLY A 181 -31.71 -20.31 2.87
C GLY A 181 -32.84 -20.43 3.90
N GLU A 182 -34.00 -21.02 3.57
CA GLU A 182 -35.15 -21.09 4.49
C GLU A 182 -34.85 -21.82 5.82
N ARG A 183 -33.78 -22.63 5.94
CA ARG A 183 -33.38 -23.24 7.23
C ARG A 183 -32.53 -22.34 8.13
N GLY A 184 -31.86 -21.32 7.59
CA GLY A 184 -31.01 -20.40 8.36
C GLY A 184 -31.77 -19.20 8.92
N ALA A 185 -32.82 -18.76 8.22
CA ALA A 185 -33.56 -17.54 8.57
C ALA A 185 -34.29 -17.63 9.92
N TYR A 186 -34.80 -18.81 10.31
CA TYR A 186 -35.43 -19.01 11.62
C TYR A 186 -34.43 -18.99 12.78
N ALA A 187 -33.22 -19.48 12.56
CA ALA A 187 -32.15 -19.45 13.56
C ALA A 187 -31.66 -18.01 13.81
N ASP A 188 -31.50 -17.22 12.74
CA ASP A 188 -31.15 -15.80 12.85
C ASP A 188 -32.24 -14.98 13.53
N LEU A 189 -33.53 -15.25 13.25
CA LEU A 189 -34.65 -14.55 13.88
C LEU A 189 -34.74 -14.87 15.38
N ASN A 190 -34.55 -16.14 15.77
CA ASN A 190 -34.47 -16.50 17.19
C ASN A 190 -33.29 -15.82 17.87
N GLN A 191 -32.09 -15.85 17.27
CA GLN A 191 -30.91 -15.19 17.85
C GLN A 191 -31.14 -13.69 18.04
N LEU A 192 -31.76 -13.02 17.07
CA LEU A 192 -32.10 -11.61 17.16
C LEU A 192 -33.14 -11.32 18.26
N ALA A 193 -34.12 -12.21 18.43
CA ALA A 193 -35.13 -12.10 19.48
C ALA A 193 -34.52 -12.33 20.89
N GLU A 194 -33.62 -13.30 21.04
CA GLU A 194 -32.87 -13.54 22.27
C GLU A 194 -31.97 -12.35 22.63
N GLU A 195 -31.31 -11.74 21.64
CA GLU A 195 -30.44 -10.59 21.85
C GLU A 195 -31.23 -9.33 22.21
N ALA A 196 -32.40 -9.13 21.58
CA ALA A 196 -33.33 -8.06 21.92
C ALA A 196 -33.88 -8.22 23.36
N LYS A 197 -34.21 -9.45 23.76
CA LYS A 197 -34.67 -9.75 25.13
C LYS A 197 -33.58 -9.48 26.17
N ARG A 198 -32.33 -9.90 25.92
CA ARG A 198 -31.19 -9.57 26.80
C ARG A 198 -30.97 -8.07 26.93
N ARG A 199 -31.08 -7.32 25.83
CA ARG A 199 -30.94 -5.86 25.86
C ARG A 199 -32.05 -5.18 26.66
N ALA A 200 -33.28 -5.70 26.60
CA ALA A 200 -34.39 -5.21 27.41
C ALA A 200 -34.24 -5.53 28.90
N GLU A 201 -33.65 -6.69 29.24
CA GLU A 201 -33.36 -7.05 30.63
C GLU A 201 -32.21 -6.23 31.25
N ILE A 202 -31.22 -5.82 30.46
CA ILE A 202 -30.11 -4.95 30.92
C ILE A 202 -30.58 -3.50 31.14
N ALA A 203 -31.65 -3.08 30.45
CA ALA A 203 -32.20 -1.73 30.54
C ALA A 203 -33.27 -1.56 31.64
N ARG A 204 -33.51 -2.59 32.46
CA ARG A 204 -34.47 -2.58 33.58
C ARG A 204 -33.75 -2.69 34.92
#